data_AF-A0A6I5NDU3-F1
#
_entry.id   AF-A0A6I5NDU3-F1
#
_cell.length_a   1.000
_cell.length_b   1.000
_cell.length_c   1.000
_cell.angle_alpha   90.00
_cell.angle_beta   90.00
_cell.angle_gamma   90.00
#
_symmetry.space_group_name_H-M   'P 1'
#
loop_
_entity.id
_entity.type
_entity.pdbx_description
1 polymer ?
#
loop_
_entity_poly.entity_id
_entity_poly.type
_entity_poly.pdbx_seq_one_letter_code
_entity_poly.pdbx_strand_id
1 'polypeptide(L)'
;MSAVYPRQGEVYLVKALKSIGDTKKRPVVIISMNIRNELSNTAIAVPFTSNLRDNKSPTRILIPAGEGGLDADSLAVCDSILAVRKSYLERGPYGMLSAESISRIQTGIQIAIGIY
;
A
#
# COMPACT_ATOMS: atom_id res chain seq x y z
N MET A 1 -0.25 9.84 -25.79
CA MET A 1 0.57 9.94 -24.57
C MET A 1 -0.07 9.05 -23.52
N SER A 2 0.56 7.94 -23.13
CA SER A 2 0.02 7.10 -22.05
C SER A 2 0.01 7.95 -20.78
N ALA A 3 -1.15 8.12 -20.15
CA ALA A 3 -1.25 8.86 -18.90
C ALA A 3 -0.39 8.17 -17.84
N VAL A 4 0.43 8.92 -17.11
CA VAL A 4 1.21 8.36 -16.00
C VAL A 4 0.22 8.02 -14.88
N TYR A 5 0.05 6.72 -14.58
CA TYR A 5 -0.81 6.22 -13.51
C TYR A 5 -0.03 5.33 -12.54
N PRO A 6 -0.44 5.25 -11.26
CA PRO A 6 0.20 4.39 -10.28
C PRO A 6 0.02 2.91 -10.64
N ARG A 7 1.09 2.13 -10.60
CA ARG A 7 1.11 0.71 -10.94
C ARG A 7 1.14 -0.18 -9.70
N GLN A 8 0.65 -1.41 -9.84
CA GLN A 8 0.69 -2.40 -8.78
C GLN A 8 2.13 -2.63 -8.30
N GLY A 9 2.31 -2.67 -6.98
CA GLY A 9 3.62 -2.84 -6.34
C GLY A 9 4.37 -1.54 -6.09
N GLU A 10 3.98 -0.43 -6.72
CA GLU A 10 4.63 0.86 -6.47
C GLU A 10 4.28 1.42 -5.09
N VAL A 11 5.28 1.99 -4.42
CA VAL A 11 5.12 2.61 -3.10
C VAL A 11 5.08 4.13 -3.24
N TYR A 12 4.07 4.75 -2.62
CA TYR A 12 3.83 6.18 -2.63
C TYR A 12 3.61 6.72 -1.23
N LEU A 13 3.97 7.97 -0.98
CA LEU A 13 3.52 8.69 0.22
C LEU A 13 2.16 9.31 -0.04
N VAL A 14 1.24 9.03 0.88
CA VAL A 14 -0.12 9.59 0.85
C VAL A 14 -0.23 10.73 1.84
N LYS A 15 -0.95 11.79 1.43
CA LYS A 15 -1.31 12.91 2.31
C LYS A 15 -2.11 12.39 3.51
N ALA A 16 -1.98 13.05 4.66
CA ALA A 16 -2.79 12.74 5.83
C ALA A 16 -4.29 12.71 5.47
N LEU A 17 -4.92 11.55 5.67
CA LEU A 17 -6.32 11.33 5.37
C LEU A 17 -7.19 11.78 6.55
N LYS A 18 -7.23 13.10 6.76
CA LYS A 18 -7.96 13.72 7.88
C LYS A 18 -9.44 13.31 7.93
N SER A 19 -10.04 13.02 6.78
CA SER A 19 -11.44 12.59 6.66
C SER A 19 -11.74 11.27 7.35
N ILE A 20 -10.73 10.42 7.58
CA ILE A 20 -10.87 9.14 8.31
C ILE A 20 -10.12 9.17 9.65
N GLY A 21 -9.77 10.36 10.14
CA GLY A 21 -9.05 10.54 11.40
C GLY A 21 -7.54 10.28 11.33
N ASP A 22 -6.97 9.91 10.17
CA ASP A 22 -5.51 9.78 10.05
C ASP A 22 -4.86 11.15 9.84
N THR A 23 -4.09 11.57 10.83
CA THR A 23 -3.38 12.85 10.84
C THR A 23 -1.97 12.76 10.29
N LYS A 24 -1.45 11.54 10.04
CA LYS A 24 -0.09 11.32 9.59
C LYS A 24 -0.03 11.02 8.11
N LYS A 25 1.03 11.51 7.46
CA LYS A 25 1.40 11.02 6.11
C LYS A 25 2.00 9.64 6.27
N ARG A 26 1.61 8.72 5.40
CA ARG A 26 2.09 7.32 5.45
C ARG A 26 2.45 6.83 4.07
N PRO A 27 3.53 6.05 3.93
CA PRO A 27 3.75 5.31 2.72
C PRO A 27 2.65 4.25 2.57
N VAL A 28 2.25 4.02 1.33
CA VAL A 28 1.29 2.99 0.94
C VAL A 28 1.82 2.26 -0.29
N VAL A 29 1.51 0.98 -0.42
CA VAL A 29 1.73 0.24 -1.67
C VAL A 29 0.43 0.13 -2.45
N ILE A 30 0.51 0.32 -3.76
CA ILE A 30 -0.62 0.15 -4.68
C ILE A 30 -0.82 -1.34 -4.94
N ILE A 31 -2.03 -1.85 -4.70
CA ILE A 31 -2.36 -3.27 -4.87
C ILE A 31 -3.36 -3.53 -6.00
N SER A 32 -4.14 -2.53 -6.41
CA SER A 32 -5.04 -2.69 -7.55
C SER A 32 -4.29 -2.91 -8.88
N MET A 33 -4.91 -3.72 -9.74
CA MET A 33 -4.44 -3.99 -11.11
C MET A 33 -4.22 -2.71 -11.93
N ASN A 34 -3.20 -2.73 -12.80
CA ASN A 34 -2.79 -1.59 -13.61
C ASN A 34 -3.92 -1.03 -14.48
N ILE A 35 -4.72 -1.88 -15.13
CA ILE A 35 -5.83 -1.43 -15.97
C ILE A 35 -6.90 -0.64 -15.17
N ARG A 36 -7.18 -1.04 -13.93
CA ARG A 36 -8.07 -0.29 -13.03
C ARG A 36 -7.45 1.06 -12.68
N ASN A 37 -6.15 1.08 -12.42
CA ASN A 37 -5.44 2.31 -12.06
C ASN A 37 -5.36 3.27 -13.24
N GLU A 38 -5.30 2.79 -14.47
CA GLU A 38 -5.35 3.63 -15.67
C GLU A 38 -6.72 4.29 -15.81
N LEU A 39 -7.79 3.51 -15.71
CA LEU A 39 -9.17 3.93 -16.00
C LEU A 39 -9.87 4.68 -14.84
N SER A 40 -9.46 4.48 -13.60
CA SER A 40 -10.13 5.05 -12.41
C SER A 40 -9.45 6.32 -11.89
N ASN A 41 -10.20 7.20 -11.21
CA ASN A 41 -9.62 8.31 -10.45
C ASN A 41 -9.03 7.90 -9.09
N THR A 42 -9.19 6.63 -8.71
CA THR A 42 -8.67 6.06 -7.46
C THR A 42 -7.76 4.87 -7.72
N ALA A 43 -6.87 4.58 -6.79
CA ALA A 43 -6.11 3.33 -6.69
C ALA A 43 -6.45 2.64 -5.36
N ILE A 44 -6.40 1.31 -5.31
CA ILE A 44 -6.52 0.55 -4.07
C ILE A 44 -5.11 0.38 -3.52
N ALA A 45 -4.92 0.74 -2.26
CA ALA A 45 -3.62 0.75 -1.61
C ALA A 45 -3.68 0.13 -0.21
N VAL A 46 -2.54 -0.33 0.27
CA VAL A 46 -2.33 -0.84 1.63
C VAL A 46 -1.33 0.08 2.34
N PRO A 47 -1.67 0.62 3.52
CA PRO A 47 -0.78 1.50 4.24
C PRO A 47 0.30 0.71 5.00
N PHE A 48 1.43 1.37 5.21
CA PHE A 48 2.52 0.86 6.04
C PHE A 48 2.52 1.48 7.44
N THR A 49 3.07 0.73 8.40
CA THR A 49 3.41 1.21 9.74
C THR A 49 4.79 0.70 10.15
N SER A 50 5.64 1.58 10.67
CA SER A 50 6.92 1.21 11.27
C SER A 50 6.78 0.72 12.72
N ASN A 51 5.56 0.71 13.27
CA ASN A 51 5.29 0.08 14.56
C ASN A 51 5.18 -1.44 14.38
N LEU A 52 6.24 -2.16 14.73
CA LEU A 52 6.35 -3.61 14.57
C LEU A 52 5.71 -4.45 15.69
N ARG A 53 5.05 -3.82 16.68
CA ARG A 53 4.49 -4.52 17.85
C ARG A 53 3.48 -5.63 17.52
N ASP A 54 2.77 -5.52 16.39
CA ASP A 54 1.72 -6.46 15.98
C ASP A 54 2.14 -7.42 14.85
N ASN A 55 3.43 -7.74 14.74
CA ASN A 55 3.95 -8.60 13.66
C ASN A 55 3.43 -10.04 13.66
N LYS A 56 2.62 -10.44 14.66
CA LYS A 56 2.03 -11.79 14.77
C LYS A 56 0.67 -11.92 14.08
N SER A 57 0.06 -10.82 13.64
CA SER A 57 -1.23 -10.89 12.93
C SER A 57 -1.05 -11.45 11.51
N PRO A 58 -1.91 -12.37 11.05
CA PRO A 58 -1.86 -12.87 9.67
C PRO A 58 -2.16 -11.79 8.62
N THR A 59 -2.74 -10.66 9.03
CA THR A 59 -3.02 -9.49 8.17
C THR A 59 -1.91 -8.43 8.21
N ARG A 60 -0.80 -8.69 8.92
CA ARG A 60 0.35 -7.79 9.03
C ARG A 60 1.56 -8.42 8.37
N ILE A 61 1.93 -7.94 7.20
CA ILE A 61 3.03 -8.50 6.42
C ILE A 61 4.29 -7.66 6.60
N LEU A 62 5.35 -8.28 7.12
CA LEU A 62 6.65 -7.61 7.26
C LEU A 62 7.31 -7.39 5.89
N ILE A 63 7.62 -6.13 5.61
CA ILE A 63 8.42 -5.65 4.48
C ILE A 63 9.74 -5.06 5.04
N PRO A 64 10.89 -5.59 4.62
CA PRO A 64 12.20 -5.10 5.06
C PRO A 64 12.48 -3.67 4.58
N ALA A 65 13.32 -2.95 5.33
CA ALA A 65 13.91 -1.70 4.89
C ALA A 65 14.61 -1.86 3.53
N GLY A 66 14.51 -0.83 2.68
CA GLY A 66 15.03 -0.80 1.32
C GLY A 66 14.06 -1.34 0.26
N GLU A 67 13.18 -2.28 0.59
CA GLU A 67 12.20 -2.78 -0.36
C GLU A 67 11.12 -1.72 -0.63
N GLY A 68 10.81 -1.47 -1.91
CA GLY A 68 9.88 -0.40 -2.29
C GLY A 68 10.34 1.02 -1.91
N GLY A 69 11.61 1.21 -1.53
CA GLY A 69 12.13 2.49 -1.07
C GLY A 69 11.70 2.87 0.35
N LEU A 70 11.36 1.90 1.20
CA LEU A 70 11.08 2.13 2.62
C LEU A 70 12.38 2.37 3.40
N ASP A 71 12.40 3.39 4.26
CA ASP A 71 13.60 3.73 5.07
C ASP A 71 13.80 2.81 6.29
N ALA A 72 12.77 2.04 6.66
CA ALA A 72 12.78 1.15 7.82
C ALA A 72 11.86 -0.05 7.61
N ASP A 73 12.14 -1.12 8.34
CA ASP A 73 11.26 -2.28 8.44
C ASP A 73 9.85 -1.82 8.79
N SER A 74 8.88 -2.28 8.00
CA SER A 74 7.50 -1.83 8.10
C SER A 74 6.54 -3.00 7.95
N LEU A 75 5.39 -2.91 8.61
CA LEU A 75 4.27 -3.83 8.39
C LEU A 75 3.32 -3.22 7.36
N ALA A 76 3.00 -3.97 6.31
CA ALA A 76 1.83 -3.72 5.47
C ALA A 76 0.58 -4.11 6.27
N VAL A 77 -0.35 -3.18 6.40
CA VAL A 77 -1.56 -3.32 7.24
C VAL A 77 -2.74 -3.72 6.36
N CYS A 78 -2.82 -5.01 6.00
CA CYS A 78 -3.75 -5.51 4.98
C CYS A 78 -5.23 -5.38 5.36
N ASP A 79 -5.54 -5.33 6.65
CA ASP A 79 -6.87 -5.06 7.22
C ASP A 79 -7.27 -3.57 7.17
N SER A 80 -6.33 -2.68 6.82
CA SER A 80 -6.57 -1.26 6.58
C SER A 80 -6.49 -0.90 5.10
N ILE A 81 -6.81 -1.84 4.20
CA ILE A 81 -6.88 -1.60 2.76
C ILE A 81 -7.89 -0.49 2.43
N LEU A 82 -7.53 0.41 1.52
CA LEU A 82 -8.38 1.56 1.17
C LEU A 82 -8.29 1.93 -0.31
N ALA A 83 -9.34 2.57 -0.82
CA ALA A 83 -9.31 3.25 -2.11
C ALA A 83 -8.88 4.71 -1.91
N VAL A 84 -7.71 5.07 -2.45
CA VAL A 84 -7.14 6.42 -2.38
C VAL A 84 -7.34 7.14 -3.71
N ARG A 85 -7.79 8.40 -3.69
CA ARG A 85 -7.83 9.25 -4.90
C ARG A 85 -6.40 9.51 -5.35
N LYS A 86 -6.14 9.46 -6.66
CA LYS A 86 -4.80 9.70 -7.23
C LYS A 86 -4.19 11.05 -6.80
N SER A 87 -5.02 12.07 -6.57
CA SER A 87 -4.61 13.40 -6.08
C SER A 87 -4.08 13.43 -4.63
N TYR A 88 -4.28 12.35 -3.87
CA TYR A 88 -3.75 12.18 -2.52
C TYR A 88 -2.39 11.47 -2.49
N LEU A 89 -1.95 10.87 -3.62
CA LEU A 89 -0.58 10.41 -3.79
C LEU A 89 0.31 11.66 -3.88
N GLU A 90 0.98 12.00 -2.79
CA GLU A 90 1.72 13.25 -2.66
C GLU A 90 3.10 13.16 -3.32
N ARG A 91 3.77 12.02 -3.15
CA ARG A 91 5.13 11.79 -3.64
C ARG A 91 5.33 10.32 -3.97
N GLY A 92 6.09 10.06 -5.02
CA GLY A 92 6.44 8.70 -5.47
C GLY A 92 6.35 8.56 -6.99
N PRO A 93 6.54 7.33 -7.51
CA PRO A 93 6.84 6.13 -6.74
C PRO A 93 8.27 6.20 -6.13
N TYR A 94 8.45 5.67 -4.92
CA TYR A 94 9.77 5.56 -4.27
C TYR A 94 10.56 4.35 -4.75
N GLY A 95 9.82 3.32 -5.14
CA GLY A 95 10.33 2.05 -5.58
C GLY A 95 9.15 1.11 -5.80
N MET A 96 9.48 -0.14 -6.08
CA MET A 96 8.52 -1.20 -6.31
C MET A 96 8.82 -2.36 -5.35
N LEU A 97 7.77 -2.95 -4.79
CA LEU A 97 7.91 -4.19 -4.04
C LEU A 97 8.22 -5.36 -4.98
N SER A 98 8.83 -6.40 -4.42
CA SER A 98 8.99 -7.67 -5.11
C SER A 98 7.64 -8.34 -5.37
N ALA A 99 7.58 -9.20 -6.38
CA ALA A 99 6.39 -10.00 -6.67
C ALA A 99 6.00 -10.90 -5.48
N GLU A 100 6.98 -11.41 -4.74
CA GLU A 100 6.77 -12.22 -3.54
C GLU A 100 6.06 -11.41 -2.44
N SER A 101 6.57 -10.20 -2.12
CA SER A 101 5.95 -9.32 -1.14
C SER A 101 4.52 -8.92 -1.53
N ILE A 102 4.29 -8.63 -2.82
CA ILE A 102 2.94 -8.33 -3.33
C ILE A 102 2.02 -9.53 -3.12
N SER A 103 2.47 -10.75 -3.44
CA SER A 103 1.69 -11.97 -3.24
C SER A 103 1.34 -12.20 -1.78
N ARG A 104 2.31 -12.03 -0.85
CA ARG A 104 2.07 -12.13 0.59
C ARG A 104 1.06 -11.09 1.08
N ILE A 105 1.11 -9.86 0.56
CA ILE A 105 0.14 -8.80 0.87
C ILE A 105 -1.25 -9.19 0.36
N GLN A 106 -1.38 -9.74 -0.85
CA GLN A 106 -2.65 -10.22 -1.39
C GLN A 106 -3.26 -11.32 -0.52
N THR A 107 -2.46 -12.30 -0.09
CA THR A 107 -2.91 -13.32 0.87
C THR A 107 -3.36 -12.68 2.18
N GLY A 108 -2.62 -11.71 2.72
CA GLY A 108 -3.02 -10.97 3.92
C GLY A 108 -4.35 -10.23 3.76
N ILE A 109 -4.63 -9.69 2.57
CA ILE A 109 -5.92 -9.04 2.24
C ILE A 109 -7.03 -10.09 2.18
N GLN A 110 -6.81 -11.22 1.50
CA GLN A 110 -7.79 -12.31 1.43
C GLN A 110 -8.21 -12.77 2.82
N ILE A 111 -7.25 -13.00 3.71
CA ILE A 111 -7.49 -13.35 5.12
C ILE A 111 -8.31 -12.25 5.82
N ALA A 112 -7.96 -10.97 5.62
CA ALA A 112 -8.67 -9.85 6.25
C ALA A 112 -10.16 -9.77 5.85
N ILE A 113 -10.53 -10.26 4.66
CA ILE A 113 -11.91 -10.26 4.16
C ILE A 113 -12.59 -11.64 4.23
N GLY A 114 -11.96 -12.63 4.87
CA GLY A 114 -12.54 -13.97 5.06
C GLY A 114 -12.52 -14.87 3.82
N ILE A 115 -11.62 -14.60 2.87
CA ILE A 115 -11.34 -15.49 1.72
C ILE A 115 -10.07 -16.28 2.04
N TYR A 116 -10.13 -17.60 1.92
CA TYR A 116 -9.02 -18.52 2.18
C TYR A 116 -8.82 -19.51 1.04
#